data_AF-A0A2H9PPL4-F1
#
_entry.id   AF-A0A2H9PPL4-F1
#
_cell.length_a   1.000
_cell.length_b   1.000
_cell.length_c   1.000
_cell.angle_alpha   90.00
_cell.angle_beta   90.00
_cell.angle_gamma   90.00
#
_symmetry.space_group_name_H-M   'P 1'
#
loop_
_entity.id
_entity.type
_entity.pdbx_description
1 polymer ?
#
loop_
_entity_poly.entity_id
_entity_poly.type
_entity_poly.pdbx_seq_one_letter_code
_entity_poly.pdbx_strand_id
1 'polypeptide(L)'
;MRKVLAIVQKNLKVLLRSRSSALVIILGPLFLMFLVGMAFNTSDPYKIRLGWYASDVTDMTSSYVEKISEGYPIEQYATLASCIDDIKLGRIHTCIAFPPGLGVYNNMTQEVIFYADYSKINLVYSVISSASERVLARTDEVSADLTGVLIDTLNGTATLITRSLPDLQAAHQQAVDAAATIRELDATLGMMNISFSEESFGTASLEAQMRDFANQ
;
A
#
# COMPACT_ATOMS: atom_id res chain seq x y z
N MET A 1 -50.00 -2.11 56.89
CA MET A 1 -49.48 -2.75 55.66
C MET A 1 -50.20 -4.05 55.27
N ARG A 2 -50.43 -5.03 56.17
CA ARG A 2 -51.15 -6.30 55.84
C ARG A 2 -52.50 -6.13 55.14
N LYS A 3 -53.31 -5.14 55.56
CA LYS A 3 -54.61 -4.83 54.93
C LYS A 3 -54.47 -4.36 53.49
N VAL A 4 -53.47 -3.53 53.19
CA VAL A 4 -53.20 -3.03 51.83
C VAL A 4 -52.74 -4.18 50.94
N LEU A 5 -51.85 -5.04 51.44
CA LEU A 5 -51.38 -6.21 50.69
C LEU A 5 -52.54 -7.16 50.33
N ALA A 6 -53.47 -7.38 51.26
CA ALA A 6 -54.66 -8.20 51.01
C ALA A 6 -55.59 -7.58 49.94
N ILE A 7 -55.74 -6.25 49.94
CA ILE A 7 -56.51 -5.53 48.92
C ILE A 7 -55.82 -5.66 47.54
N VAL A 8 -54.51 -5.46 47.48
CA VAL A 8 -53.72 -5.63 46.24
C VAL A 8 -53.83 -7.06 45.71
N GLN A 9 -53.69 -8.07 46.57
CA GLN A 9 -53.79 -9.48 46.18
C GLN A 9 -55.20 -9.84 45.68
N LYS A 10 -56.26 -9.29 46.30
CA LYS A 10 -57.64 -9.46 45.83
C LYS A 10 -57.84 -8.85 44.45
N ASN A 11 -57.36 -7.62 44.24
CA ASN A 11 -57.48 -6.93 42.96
C ASN A 11 -56.65 -7.62 41.86
N LEU A 12 -55.42 -8.05 42.15
CA LEU A 12 -54.58 -8.80 41.21
C LEU A 12 -55.22 -10.14 40.84
N LYS A 13 -55.81 -10.86 41.81
CA LYS A 13 -56.55 -12.12 41.56
C LYS A 13 -57.78 -11.90 40.69
N VAL A 14 -58.50 -10.79 40.88
CA VAL A 14 -59.66 -10.43 40.03
C VAL A 14 -59.21 -10.07 38.61
N LEU A 15 -58.12 -9.30 38.47
CA LEU A 15 -57.54 -8.95 37.16
C LEU A 15 -57.03 -10.18 36.40
N LEU A 16 -56.37 -11.12 37.09
CA LEU A 16 -55.86 -12.37 36.50
C LEU A 16 -56.96 -13.41 36.23
N ARG A 17 -58.15 -13.28 36.83
CA ARG A 17 -59.27 -14.21 36.59
C ARG A 17 -59.91 -14.02 35.21
N SER A 18 -59.82 -12.82 34.65
CA SER A 18 -60.32 -12.51 33.31
C SER A 18 -59.24 -12.82 32.28
N ARG A 19 -59.45 -13.85 31.44
CA ARG A 19 -58.50 -14.25 30.38
C ARG A 19 -58.18 -13.10 29.42
N SER A 20 -59.15 -12.24 29.13
CA SER A 20 -58.95 -11.07 28.26
C SER A 20 -58.17 -9.95 28.95
N SER A 21 -58.49 -9.64 30.21
CA SER A 21 -57.81 -8.57 30.96
C SER A 21 -56.36 -8.93 31.31
N ALA A 22 -56.10 -10.21 31.66
CA ALA A 22 -54.75 -10.70 31.90
C ALA A 22 -53.87 -10.61 30.63
N LEU A 23 -54.45 -10.90 29.45
CA LEU A 23 -53.76 -10.78 28.16
C LEU A 23 -53.33 -9.33 27.91
N VAL A 24 -54.22 -8.36 28.06
CA VAL A 24 -53.90 -6.94 27.78
C VAL A 24 -52.83 -6.39 28.73
N ILE A 25 -52.87 -6.76 30.01
CA ILE A 25 -51.92 -6.28 31.02
C ILE A 25 -50.50 -6.81 30.76
N ILE A 26 -50.36 -8.05 30.28
CA ILE A 26 -49.06 -8.66 29.98
C ILE A 26 -48.58 -8.28 28.57
N LEU A 27 -49.47 -8.41 27.58
CA LEU A 27 -49.16 -8.23 26.18
C LEU A 27 -49.01 -6.75 25.80
N GLY A 28 -49.73 -5.83 26.46
CA GLY A 28 -49.65 -4.41 26.17
C GLY A 28 -48.24 -3.83 26.33
N PRO A 29 -47.60 -3.97 27.50
CA PRO A 29 -46.21 -3.52 27.70
C PRO A 29 -45.22 -4.25 26.79
N LEU A 30 -45.41 -5.56 26.57
CA LEU A 30 -44.52 -6.36 25.74
C LEU A 30 -44.62 -5.95 24.26
N PHE A 31 -45.83 -5.66 23.78
CA PHE A 31 -46.09 -5.17 22.43
C PHE A 31 -45.58 -3.74 22.25
N LEU A 32 -45.70 -2.88 23.27
CA LEU A 32 -45.14 -1.54 23.25
C LEU A 32 -43.61 -1.59 23.18
N MET A 33 -42.96 -2.41 24.01
CA MET A 33 -41.51 -2.63 23.95
C MET A 33 -41.07 -3.21 22.59
N PHE A 34 -41.86 -4.11 22.01
CA PHE A 34 -41.61 -4.67 20.69
C PHE A 34 -41.72 -3.61 19.59
N LEU A 35 -42.75 -2.77 19.60
CA LEU A 35 -42.91 -1.66 18.66
C LEU A 35 -41.78 -0.64 18.78
N VAL A 36 -41.40 -0.29 20.01
CA VAL A 36 -40.26 0.59 20.29
C VAL A 36 -38.96 -0.05 19.77
N GLY A 37 -38.75 -1.34 20.03
CA GLY A 37 -37.61 -2.09 19.51
C GLY A 37 -37.55 -2.10 17.99
N MET A 38 -38.67 -2.32 17.30
CA MET A 38 -38.73 -2.24 15.83
C MET A 38 -38.49 -0.82 15.31
N ALA A 39 -39.02 0.21 15.97
CA ALA A 39 -38.81 1.60 15.58
C ALA A 39 -37.35 2.04 15.75
N PHE A 40 -36.65 1.49 16.76
CA PHE A 40 -35.22 1.74 16.98
C PHE A 40 -34.29 0.79 16.24
N ASN A 41 -34.79 -0.35 15.72
CA ASN A 41 -34.04 -1.25 14.83
C ASN A 41 -33.92 -0.64 13.41
N THR A 42 -33.35 0.56 13.33
CA THR A 42 -32.93 1.21 12.09
C THR A 42 -31.48 0.85 11.81
N SER A 43 -31.19 -0.44 11.79
CA SER A 43 -29.84 -0.98 11.55
C SER A 43 -29.48 -1.02 10.07
N ASP A 44 -30.15 -0.23 9.22
CA ASP A 44 -29.81 -0.14 7.80
C ASP A 44 -28.79 0.99 7.59
N PRO A 45 -27.48 0.68 7.45
CA PRO A 45 -26.48 1.66 7.00
C PRO A 45 -26.83 2.24 5.61
N TYR A 46 -27.70 1.55 4.84
CA TYR A 46 -28.14 1.91 3.50
C TYR A 46 -28.97 3.20 3.38
N LYS A 47 -29.33 3.87 4.49
CA LYS A 47 -30.02 5.17 4.42
C LYS A 47 -29.06 6.36 4.32
N ILE A 48 -27.77 6.14 4.52
CA ILE A 48 -26.78 7.21 4.55
C ILE A 48 -26.23 7.41 3.13
N ARG A 49 -26.64 8.51 2.52
CA ARG A 49 -26.07 9.00 1.26
C ARG A 49 -24.91 9.94 1.53
N LEU A 50 -23.78 9.67 0.90
CA LEU A 50 -22.55 10.47 1.02
C LEU A 50 -22.32 11.24 -0.28
N GLY A 51 -21.87 12.48 -0.16
CA GLY A 51 -21.29 13.23 -1.27
C GLY A 51 -19.78 13.32 -1.09
N TRP A 52 -19.05 13.49 -2.18
CA TRP A 52 -17.65 13.88 -2.11
C TRP A 52 -17.25 14.88 -3.18
N TYR A 53 -16.23 15.67 -2.85
CA TYR A 53 -15.63 16.66 -3.72
C TYR A 53 -14.10 16.56 -3.61
N ALA A 54 -13.42 16.64 -4.74
CA ALA A 54 -11.98 16.82 -4.83
C ALA A 54 -11.70 17.83 -5.96
N SER A 55 -10.75 18.74 -5.75
CA SER A 55 -10.27 19.60 -6.82
C SER A 55 -9.52 18.81 -7.89
N ASP A 56 -8.74 17.81 -7.45
CA ASP A 56 -7.97 16.91 -8.30
C ASP A 56 -8.21 15.47 -7.85
N VAL A 57 -8.68 14.63 -8.77
CA VAL A 57 -8.92 13.21 -8.48
C VAL A 57 -7.61 12.45 -8.68
N THR A 58 -7.01 12.03 -7.57
CA THR A 58 -5.81 11.17 -7.54
C THR A 58 -6.19 9.70 -7.37
N ASP A 59 -5.27 8.77 -7.66
CA ASP A 59 -5.47 7.33 -7.40
C ASP A 59 -5.78 7.06 -5.92
N MET A 60 -5.14 7.80 -5.02
CA MET A 60 -5.42 7.71 -3.58
C MET A 60 -6.86 8.12 -3.26
N THR A 61 -7.33 9.24 -3.83
CA THR A 61 -8.71 9.71 -3.63
C THR A 61 -9.72 8.69 -4.16
N SER A 62 -9.49 8.17 -5.36
CA SER A 62 -10.35 7.15 -5.97
C SER A 62 -10.40 5.88 -5.12
N SER A 63 -9.25 5.39 -4.65
CA SER A 63 -9.18 4.19 -3.80
C SER A 63 -9.91 4.38 -2.46
N TYR A 64 -9.82 5.58 -1.89
CA TYR A 64 -10.50 5.94 -0.64
C TYR A 64 -12.02 5.95 -0.82
N VAL A 65 -12.51 6.59 -1.89
CA VAL A 65 -13.94 6.66 -2.24
C VAL A 65 -14.49 5.27 -2.55
N GLU A 66 -13.76 4.44 -3.29
CA GLU A 66 -14.15 3.06 -3.60
C GLU A 66 -14.37 2.24 -2.32
N LYS A 67 -13.46 2.33 -1.36
CA LYS A 67 -13.57 1.60 -0.08
C LYS A 67 -14.76 2.02 0.77
N ILE A 68 -15.12 3.31 0.71
CA ILE A 68 -16.31 3.83 1.37
C ILE A 68 -17.58 3.40 0.64
N SER A 69 -17.53 3.34 -0.69
CA SER A 69 -18.67 2.98 -1.54
C SER A 69 -19.20 1.57 -1.30
N GLU A 70 -18.35 0.66 -0.79
CA GLU A 70 -18.73 -0.70 -0.39
C GLU A 70 -19.79 -0.72 0.73
N GLY A 71 -19.81 0.31 1.59
CA GLY A 71 -20.73 0.41 2.73
C GLY A 71 -21.86 1.42 2.57
N TYR A 72 -21.70 2.39 1.66
CA TYR A 72 -22.60 3.53 1.55
C TYR A 72 -22.75 4.01 0.09
N PRO A 73 -23.97 4.38 -0.35
CA PRO A 73 -24.14 5.08 -1.62
C PRO A 73 -23.43 6.44 -1.58
N ILE A 74 -22.44 6.62 -2.46
CA ILE A 74 -21.61 7.82 -2.54
C ILE A 74 -21.68 8.41 -3.96
N GLU A 75 -21.77 9.74 -4.06
CA GLU A 75 -21.83 10.44 -5.34
C GLU A 75 -20.81 11.60 -5.41
N GLN A 76 -20.23 11.82 -6.58
CA GLN A 76 -19.25 12.87 -6.81
C GLN A 76 -19.93 14.19 -7.16
N TYR A 77 -19.44 15.28 -6.56
CA TYR A 77 -19.87 16.64 -6.85
C TYR A 77 -18.79 17.41 -7.60
N ALA A 78 -19.21 18.26 -8.54
CA ALA A 78 -18.29 19.11 -9.31
C ALA A 78 -17.75 20.29 -8.48
N THR A 79 -18.48 20.73 -7.46
CA THR A 79 -18.06 21.82 -6.57
C THR A 79 -18.41 21.50 -5.12
N LEU A 80 -17.57 21.97 -4.20
CA LEU A 80 -17.83 21.84 -2.77
C LEU A 80 -19.17 22.49 -2.37
N ALA A 81 -19.48 23.65 -2.95
CA ALA A 81 -20.73 24.38 -2.67
C ALA A 81 -21.97 23.53 -2.99
N SER A 82 -22.00 22.89 -4.16
CA SER A 82 -23.12 22.01 -4.55
C SER A 82 -23.28 20.84 -3.59
N CYS A 83 -22.17 20.26 -3.12
CA CYS A 83 -22.19 19.16 -2.17
C CYS A 83 -22.77 19.60 -0.81
N ILE A 84 -22.36 20.78 -0.32
CA ILE A 84 -22.86 21.36 0.92
C ILE A 84 -24.35 21.73 0.80
N ASP A 85 -24.79 22.24 -0.35
CA ASP A 85 -26.19 22.59 -0.56
C ASP A 85 -27.10 21.35 -0.55
N ASP A 86 -26.64 20.22 -1.07
CA ASP A 86 -27.39 18.96 -1.00
C ASP A 86 -27.44 18.36 0.41
N ILE A 87 -26.48 18.68 1.30
CA ILE A 87 -26.63 18.43 2.75
C ILE A 87 -27.77 19.28 3.31
N LYS A 88 -27.78 20.59 3.01
CA LYS A 88 -28.82 21.51 3.52
C LYS A 88 -30.22 21.14 3.04
N LEU A 89 -30.32 20.61 1.82
CA LEU A 89 -31.58 20.10 1.25
C LEU A 89 -31.95 18.69 1.76
N GLY A 90 -31.08 18.05 2.54
CA GLY A 90 -31.28 16.72 3.11
C GLY A 90 -31.23 15.58 2.08
N ARG A 91 -30.64 15.83 0.89
CA ARG A 91 -30.46 14.83 -0.17
C ARG A 91 -29.33 13.86 0.15
N ILE A 92 -28.27 14.39 0.73
CA ILE A 92 -27.14 13.66 1.29
C ILE A 92 -26.98 13.99 2.77
N HIS A 93 -26.20 13.17 3.48
CA HIS A 93 -26.02 13.27 4.93
C HIS A 93 -24.69 13.89 5.32
N THR A 94 -23.66 13.68 4.49
CA THR A 94 -22.32 14.22 4.69
C THR A 94 -21.69 14.50 3.34
N CYS A 95 -20.76 15.45 3.30
CA CYS A 95 -19.90 15.72 2.16
C CYS A 95 -18.44 15.60 2.58
N ILE A 96 -17.68 14.80 1.85
CA ILE A 96 -16.25 14.59 2.07
C ILE A 96 -15.48 15.50 1.10
N ALA A 97 -14.69 16.43 1.63
CA ALA A 97 -13.84 17.30 0.84
C ALA A 97 -12.39 16.83 0.93
N PHE A 98 -11.85 16.39 -0.20
CA PHE A 98 -10.45 15.99 -0.33
C PHE A 98 -9.59 17.19 -0.74
N PRO A 99 -8.39 17.34 -0.14
CA PRO A 99 -7.46 18.39 -0.51
C PRO A 99 -6.85 18.14 -1.91
N PRO A 100 -6.37 19.18 -2.60
CA PRO A 100 -5.65 19.03 -3.86
C PRO A 100 -4.41 18.16 -3.69
N GLY A 101 -4.20 17.24 -4.64
CA GLY A 101 -2.99 16.40 -4.67
C GLY A 101 -2.86 15.47 -3.48
N LEU A 102 -3.95 14.82 -3.04
CA LEU A 102 -3.90 13.84 -1.95
C LEU A 102 -2.87 12.74 -2.24
N GLY A 103 -1.83 12.63 -1.41
CA GLY A 103 -0.70 11.72 -1.58
C GLY A 103 0.25 11.72 -0.36
N VAL A 104 1.10 10.70 -0.27
CA VAL A 104 2.08 10.56 0.81
C VAL A 104 3.32 11.39 0.47
N TYR A 105 3.32 12.65 0.86
CA TYR A 105 4.50 13.52 0.74
C TYR A 105 5.15 13.69 2.11
N ASN A 106 6.48 13.50 2.16
CA ASN A 106 7.26 13.64 3.38
C ASN A 106 6.98 15.00 4.04
N ASN A 107 6.40 14.96 5.25
CA ASN A 107 6.08 16.10 6.14
C ASN A 107 4.89 17.01 5.81
N MET A 108 3.98 16.65 4.90
CA MET A 108 2.72 17.40 4.74
C MET A 108 1.52 16.62 5.28
N THR A 109 0.92 17.12 6.35
CA THR A 109 -0.38 16.63 6.85
C THR A 109 -1.48 17.16 5.94
N GLN A 110 -2.04 16.28 5.13
CA GLN A 110 -3.20 16.59 4.30
C GLN A 110 -4.47 16.23 5.05
N GLU A 111 -5.34 17.21 5.28
CA GLU A 111 -6.58 17.04 6.03
C GLU A 111 -7.75 16.78 5.09
N VAL A 112 -8.52 15.72 5.37
CA VAL A 112 -9.81 15.46 4.72
C VAL A 112 -10.91 16.04 5.60
N ILE A 113 -11.74 16.92 5.02
CA ILE A 113 -12.76 17.67 5.77
C ILE A 113 -14.13 17.04 5.53
N PHE A 114 -14.86 16.77 6.61
CA PHE A 114 -16.23 16.24 6.55
C PHE A 114 -17.23 17.33 6.92
N TYR A 115 -18.10 17.68 5.97
CA TYR A 115 -19.22 18.60 6.19
C TYR A 115 -20.47 17.80 6.49
N ALA A 116 -21.20 18.19 7.53
CA ALA A 116 -22.44 17.51 7.91
C ALA A 116 -23.45 18.45 8.57
N ASP A 117 -24.71 18.01 8.60
CA ASP A 117 -25.73 18.63 9.42
C ASP A 117 -25.51 18.28 10.91
N TYR A 118 -25.48 19.31 11.76
CA TYR A 118 -25.25 19.18 13.20
C TYR A 118 -26.28 18.25 13.88
N SER A 119 -27.51 18.18 13.36
CA SER A 119 -28.55 17.28 13.88
C SER A 119 -28.25 15.80 13.66
N LYS A 120 -27.31 15.46 12.77
CA LYS A 120 -26.93 14.08 12.39
C LYS A 120 -25.47 13.76 12.67
N ILE A 121 -24.82 14.48 13.60
CA ILE A 121 -23.37 14.35 13.83
C ILE A 121 -22.92 12.93 14.23
N ASN A 122 -23.75 12.20 15.00
CA ASN A 122 -23.45 10.82 15.40
C ASN A 122 -23.31 9.87 14.19
N LEU A 123 -24.08 10.13 13.15
CA LEU A 123 -24.08 9.34 11.91
C LEU A 123 -22.83 9.60 11.08
N VAL A 124 -22.31 10.82 11.16
CA VAL A 124 -21.06 11.21 10.48
C VAL A 124 -19.87 10.57 11.15
N TYR A 125 -19.86 10.51 12.49
CA TYR A 125 -18.82 9.79 13.23
C TYR A 125 -18.78 8.30 12.87
N SER A 126 -19.92 7.64 12.67
CA SER A 126 -19.92 6.25 12.21
C SER A 126 -19.30 6.08 10.81
N VAL A 127 -19.54 7.04 9.90
CA VAL A 127 -18.92 7.04 8.56
C VAL A 127 -17.42 7.28 8.68
N ILE A 128 -16.99 8.27 9.48
CA ILE A 128 -15.57 8.57 9.71
C ILE A 128 -14.85 7.36 10.32
N SER A 129 -15.44 6.72 11.34
CA SER A 129 -14.84 5.54 11.98
C SER A 129 -14.68 4.40 10.99
N SER A 130 -15.74 4.09 10.22
CA SER A 130 -15.70 3.01 9.23
C SER A 130 -14.71 3.29 8.10
N ALA A 131 -14.65 4.54 7.62
CA ALA A 131 -13.67 4.97 6.63
C ALA A 131 -12.25 4.86 7.17
N SER A 132 -12.02 5.30 8.41
CA SER A 132 -10.69 5.30 9.05
C SER A 132 -10.17 3.87 9.26
N GLU A 133 -11.00 2.95 9.75
CA GLU A 133 -10.65 1.54 9.92
C GLU A 133 -10.23 0.89 8.59
N ARG A 134 -10.98 1.16 7.51
CA ARG A 134 -10.68 0.63 6.16
C ARG A 134 -9.38 1.19 5.58
N VAL A 135 -9.05 2.44 5.89
CA VAL A 135 -7.85 3.13 5.41
C VAL A 135 -6.61 2.69 6.19
N LEU A 136 -6.75 2.48 7.50
CA LEU A 136 -5.69 1.88 8.31
C LEU A 136 -5.36 0.47 7.81
N ALA A 137 -6.37 -0.36 7.54
CA ALA A 137 -6.17 -1.69 6.97
C ALA A 137 -5.40 -1.66 5.63
N ARG A 138 -5.65 -0.66 4.77
CA ARG A 138 -4.89 -0.48 3.52
C ARG A 138 -3.46 -0.01 3.76
N THR A 139 -3.24 0.83 4.76
CA THR A 139 -1.88 1.29 5.11
C THR A 139 -1.03 0.12 5.60
N ASP A 140 -1.62 -0.78 6.36
CA ASP A 140 -0.97 -2.03 6.80
C ASP A 140 -0.70 -2.97 5.62
N GLU A 141 -1.66 -3.11 4.69
CA GLU A 141 -1.50 -3.90 3.45
C GLU A 141 -0.40 -3.34 2.55
N VAL A 142 -0.37 -2.02 2.31
CA VAL A 142 0.67 -1.34 1.52
C VAL A 142 2.03 -1.49 2.18
N SER A 143 2.10 -1.41 3.52
CA SER A 143 3.35 -1.64 4.25
C SER A 143 3.83 -3.08 4.12
N ALA A 144 2.90 -4.06 4.12
CA ALA A 144 3.21 -5.47 3.90
C ALA A 144 3.69 -5.72 2.45
N ASP A 145 3.04 -5.11 1.45
CA ASP A 145 3.41 -5.23 0.04
C ASP A 145 4.79 -4.61 -0.25
N LEU A 146 5.06 -3.41 0.27
CA LEU A 146 6.39 -2.78 0.18
C LEU A 146 7.47 -3.63 0.86
N THR A 147 7.15 -4.26 2.00
CA THR A 147 8.07 -5.17 2.67
C THR A 147 8.31 -6.43 1.82
N GLY A 148 7.27 -6.95 1.17
CA GLY A 148 7.38 -8.06 0.21
C GLY A 148 8.30 -7.72 -0.96
N VAL A 149 8.09 -6.57 -1.61
CA VAL A 149 8.94 -6.08 -2.71
C VAL A 149 10.39 -5.90 -2.25
N LEU A 150 10.63 -5.38 -1.04
CA LEU A 150 11.98 -5.27 -0.49
C LEU A 150 12.62 -6.64 -0.27
N ILE A 151 11.89 -7.60 0.31
CA ILE A 151 12.37 -8.97 0.52
C ILE A 151 12.68 -9.66 -0.82
N ASP A 152 11.82 -9.51 -1.82
CA ASP A 152 12.00 -10.08 -3.14
C ASP A 152 13.20 -9.46 -3.88
N THR A 153 13.36 -8.14 -3.76
CA THR A 153 14.52 -7.43 -4.32
C THR A 153 15.82 -7.85 -3.64
N LEU A 154 15.81 -8.02 -2.31
CA LEU A 154 16.96 -8.52 -1.56
C LEU A 154 17.31 -9.96 -1.94
N ASN A 155 16.30 -10.84 -2.08
CA ASN A 155 16.50 -12.21 -2.52
C ASN A 155 17.02 -12.30 -3.97
N GLY A 156 16.49 -11.47 -4.87
CA GLY A 156 16.97 -11.36 -6.24
C GLY A 156 18.42 -10.89 -6.30
N THR A 157 18.77 -9.88 -5.48
CA THR A 157 20.14 -9.36 -5.37
C THR A 157 21.09 -10.40 -4.79
N ALA A 158 20.71 -11.11 -3.73
CA ALA A 158 21.50 -12.19 -3.14
C ALA A 158 21.76 -13.33 -4.15
N THR A 159 20.75 -13.66 -4.96
CA THR A 159 20.88 -14.66 -6.02
C THR A 159 21.82 -14.19 -7.13
N LEU A 160 21.74 -12.91 -7.51
CA LEU A 160 22.64 -12.30 -8.49
C LEU A 160 24.09 -12.32 -8.00
N ILE A 161 24.33 -11.92 -6.74
CA ILE A 161 25.66 -11.95 -6.12
C ILE A 161 26.23 -13.37 -6.10
N THR A 162 25.42 -14.35 -5.70
CA THR A 162 25.82 -15.77 -5.66
C THR A 162 26.21 -16.28 -7.05
N ARG A 163 25.51 -15.81 -8.10
CA ARG A 163 25.83 -16.17 -9.49
C ARG A 163 27.06 -15.47 -10.04
N SER A 164 27.31 -14.22 -9.67
CA SER A 164 28.46 -13.45 -10.16
C SER A 164 29.77 -13.77 -9.43
N LEU A 165 29.71 -14.38 -8.24
CA LEU A 165 30.88 -14.79 -7.47
C LEU A 165 31.81 -15.77 -8.22
N PRO A 166 31.32 -16.88 -8.82
CA PRO A 166 32.17 -17.79 -9.60
C PRO A 166 32.77 -17.13 -10.85
N ASP A 167 32.04 -16.21 -11.50
CA ASP A 167 32.56 -15.47 -12.65
C ASP A 167 33.73 -14.55 -12.24
N LEU A 168 33.60 -13.87 -11.09
CA LEU A 168 34.68 -13.07 -10.52
C LEU A 168 35.90 -13.93 -10.11
N GLN A 169 35.66 -15.11 -9.55
CA GLN A 169 36.74 -16.05 -9.21
C GLN A 169 37.44 -16.58 -10.47
N ALA A 170 36.69 -16.88 -11.53
CA ALA A 170 37.24 -17.30 -12.81
C ALA A 170 38.07 -16.17 -13.45
N ALA A 171 37.56 -14.94 -13.46
CA ALA A 171 38.29 -13.78 -13.96
C ALA A 171 39.57 -13.49 -13.14
N HIS A 172 39.50 -13.64 -11.81
CA HIS A 172 40.67 -13.54 -10.94
C HIS A 172 41.71 -14.62 -11.26
N GLN A 173 41.29 -15.88 -11.43
CA GLN A 173 42.19 -16.98 -11.77
C GLN A 173 42.87 -16.75 -13.13
N GLN A 174 42.11 -16.32 -14.14
CA GLN A 174 42.66 -15.95 -15.44
C GLN A 174 43.71 -14.83 -15.36
N ALA A 175 43.48 -13.81 -14.51
CA ALA A 175 44.45 -12.75 -14.29
C ALA A 175 45.74 -13.25 -13.63
N VAL A 176 45.63 -14.17 -12.66
CA VAL A 176 46.77 -14.82 -12.01
C VAL A 176 47.55 -15.68 -13.01
N ASP A 177 46.86 -16.47 -13.82
CA ASP A 177 47.48 -17.34 -14.84
C ASP A 177 48.20 -16.50 -15.90
N ALA A 178 47.56 -15.42 -16.39
CA ALA A 178 48.17 -14.49 -17.34
C ALA A 178 49.44 -13.83 -16.77
N ALA A 179 49.42 -13.42 -15.50
CA ALA A 179 50.60 -12.86 -14.84
C ALA A 179 51.74 -13.90 -14.71
N ALA A 180 51.41 -15.17 -14.49
CA ALA A 180 52.40 -16.25 -14.47
C ALA A 180 53.02 -16.45 -15.86
N THR A 181 52.20 -16.49 -16.93
CA THR A 181 52.68 -16.61 -18.31
C THR A 181 53.58 -15.43 -18.71
N ILE A 182 53.26 -14.20 -18.31
CA ILE A 182 54.11 -13.02 -18.56
C ILE A 182 55.49 -13.18 -17.90
N ARG A 183 55.56 -13.69 -16.66
CA ARG A 183 56.83 -13.94 -15.98
C ARG A 183 57.66 -15.03 -16.65
N GLU A 184 57.01 -16.09 -17.14
CA GLU A 184 57.68 -17.16 -17.88
C GLU A 184 58.24 -16.67 -19.22
N LEU A 185 57.48 -15.83 -19.93
CA LEU A 185 57.93 -15.14 -21.15
C LEU A 185 59.15 -14.24 -20.88
N ASP A 186 59.11 -13.44 -19.81
CA ASP A 186 60.22 -12.57 -19.41
C ASP A 186 61.49 -13.39 -19.09
N ALA A 187 61.36 -14.48 -18.34
CA ALA A 187 62.46 -15.40 -18.07
C ALA A 187 63.02 -16.05 -19.35
N THR A 188 62.14 -16.44 -20.28
CA THR A 188 62.53 -17.03 -21.57
C THR A 188 63.26 -16.03 -22.46
N LEU A 189 62.79 -14.78 -22.50
CA LEU A 189 63.44 -13.68 -23.22
C LEU A 189 64.78 -13.30 -22.58
N GLY A 190 64.88 -13.32 -21.25
CA GLY A 190 66.15 -13.11 -20.54
C GLY A 190 67.20 -14.20 -20.82
N MET A 191 66.77 -15.43 -21.08
CA MET A 191 67.65 -16.53 -21.50
C MET A 191 68.03 -16.47 -22.99
N MET A 192 67.24 -15.77 -23.82
CA MET A 192 67.62 -15.43 -25.18
C MET A 192 68.67 -14.31 -25.15
N ASN A 193 69.86 -14.64 -24.68
CA ASN A 193 71.04 -13.81 -24.86
C ASN A 193 71.42 -13.85 -26.34
N ILE A 194 70.90 -12.91 -27.11
CA ILE A 194 71.29 -12.71 -28.51
C ILE A 194 72.68 -12.06 -28.49
N SER A 195 73.73 -12.87 -28.26
CA SER A 195 75.09 -12.43 -28.54
C SER A 195 75.26 -12.37 -30.06
N PHE A 196 74.93 -11.23 -30.63
CA PHE A 196 75.13 -10.92 -32.03
C PHE A 196 76.64 -10.89 -32.30
N SER A 197 77.19 -11.99 -32.85
CA SER A 197 78.59 -12.05 -33.28
C SER A 197 78.73 -11.36 -34.62
N GLU A 198 79.22 -10.12 -34.58
CA GLU A 198 79.52 -9.28 -35.76
C GLU A 198 80.51 -9.96 -36.73
N GLU A 199 81.28 -10.95 -36.27
CA GLU A 199 82.24 -11.71 -37.11
C GLU A 199 81.56 -12.67 -38.10
N SER A 200 80.27 -12.99 -37.92
CA SER A 200 79.53 -13.91 -38.80
C SER A 200 78.91 -13.22 -40.02
N PHE A 201 78.87 -11.88 -40.04
CA PHE A 201 78.57 -11.14 -41.25
C PHE A 201 79.83 -11.12 -42.11
N GLY A 202 79.87 -11.94 -43.15
CA GLY A 202 80.92 -11.99 -44.16
C GLY A 202 80.99 -10.71 -45.01
N THR A 203 81.09 -9.54 -44.38
CA THR A 203 81.31 -8.25 -45.04
C THR A 203 82.57 -8.28 -45.88
N ALA A 204 83.59 -9.04 -45.47
CA ALA A 204 84.80 -9.28 -46.26
C ALA A 204 84.53 -10.03 -47.58
N SER A 205 83.54 -10.94 -47.66
CA SER A 205 83.22 -11.62 -48.93
C SER A 205 82.31 -10.79 -49.83
N LEU A 206 81.45 -9.96 -49.25
CA LEU A 206 80.65 -8.97 -49.98
C LEU A 206 81.52 -7.87 -50.59
N GLU A 207 82.52 -7.39 -49.85
CA GLU A 207 83.44 -6.35 -50.35
C GLU A 207 84.34 -6.89 -51.47
N ALA A 208 84.72 -8.17 -51.41
CA ALA A 208 85.43 -8.86 -52.49
C ALA A 208 84.57 -9.02 -53.76
N GLN A 209 83.29 -9.37 -53.63
CA GLN A 209 82.37 -9.48 -54.78
C GLN A 209 82.04 -8.12 -55.41
N MET A 210 81.93 -7.06 -54.62
CA MET A 210 81.69 -5.71 -55.14
C MET A 210 82.88 -5.15 -55.91
N ARG A 211 84.13 -5.51 -55.54
CA ARG A 211 85.32 -5.11 -56.31
C ARG A 211 85.42 -5.82 -57.66
N ASP A 212 84.99 -7.08 -57.73
CA ASP A 212 85.01 -7.85 -58.98
C ASP A 212 83.97 -7.33 -59.99
N PHE A 213 82.83 -6.81 -59.49
CA PHE A 213 81.79 -6.18 -60.32
C PHE A 213 82.18 -4.79 -60.84
N ALA A 214 83.14 -4.10 -60.21
CA ALA A 214 83.57 -2.75 -60.62
C ALA A 214 84.64 -2.74 -61.72
N ASN A 215 85.18 -3.91 -62.10
CA ASN A 215 86.25 -4.06 -63.09
C ASN A 215 85.81 -4.78 -64.38
N GLN A 216 84.50 -4.94 -64.61
CA GLN A 216 83.89 -5.30 -65.90
C GLN A 216 83.12 -4.12 -66.48
#